data_AF-R8BLN4-F1
#
_entry.id   AF-R8BLN4-F1
#
_cell.length_a   1.000
_cell.length_b   1.000
_cell.length_c   1.000
_cell.angle_alpha   90.00
_cell.angle_beta   90.00
_cell.angle_gamma   90.00
#
_symmetry.space_group_name_H-M   'P 1'
#
loop_
_entity.id
_entity.type
_entity.pdbx_description
1 polymer ?
#
loop_
_entity_poly.entity_id
_entity_poly.type
_entity_poly.pdbx_seq_one_letter_code
_entity_poly.pdbx_strand_id
1 'polypeptide(L)'
;MVYIAQQFVGVNFITGYLTYYFKLAGVNNALGLAQMAYAVQLFGNICSWPLVDRLGRRPLIVGGMNIMTAALLIIGGISTMKDNKDALKATVSFMTIWGFLYQATIGAVAYAVGGETASPSHRQKTYSINIMSATAVSCLVLQTMPYMINPDKANLGGKISFVFFAPSVPMCIYLYFCLPEMKGRNYAEIEEMFQNKVPARKFKTYVCHGAQELTEVVREAEQKGVEVETREAA
;
A
#
# COMPACT_ATOMS: atom_id res chain seq x y z
N MET A 1 6.54 -7.84 -4.61
CA MET A 1 6.50 -7.85 -3.12
C MET A 1 5.52 -6.84 -2.50
N VAL A 2 5.46 -5.58 -2.95
CA VAL A 2 4.49 -4.59 -2.41
C VAL A 2 3.04 -5.11 -2.48
N TYR A 3 2.67 -5.77 -3.58
CA TYR A 3 1.34 -6.35 -3.79
C TYR A 3 1.03 -7.50 -2.81
N ILE A 4 2.05 -8.27 -2.43
CA ILE A 4 1.92 -9.34 -1.43
C ILE A 4 1.75 -8.73 -0.04
N ALA A 5 2.46 -7.65 0.26
CA ALA A 5 2.31 -6.92 1.52
C ALA A 5 0.87 -6.42 1.72
N GLN A 6 0.17 -6.01 0.65
CA GLN A 6 -1.26 -5.65 0.72
C GLN A 6 -2.14 -6.79 1.25
N GLN A 7 -1.85 -8.02 0.82
CA GLN A 7 -2.62 -9.20 1.22
C GLN A 7 -2.37 -9.53 2.70
N PHE A 8 -1.11 -9.44 3.14
CA PHE A 8 -0.74 -9.70 4.54
C PHE A 8 -1.20 -8.62 5.52
N VAL A 9 -1.42 -7.40 5.04
CA VAL A 9 -2.06 -6.32 5.80
C VAL A 9 -3.55 -6.60 6.03
N GLY A 10 -4.15 -7.58 5.34
CA GLY A 10 -5.51 -8.02 5.62
C GLY A 10 -6.57 -7.22 4.89
N VAL A 11 -6.28 -6.74 3.67
CA VAL A 11 -7.29 -6.08 2.83
C VAL A 11 -8.52 -6.96 2.60
N ASN A 12 -8.34 -8.25 2.29
CA ASN A 12 -9.48 -9.17 2.10
C ASN A 12 -10.26 -9.40 3.40
N PHE A 13 -9.60 -9.30 4.56
CA PHE A 13 -10.27 -9.42 5.85
C PHE A 13 -11.19 -8.23 6.09
N ILE A 14 -10.62 -7.03 6.12
CA ILE A 14 -11.37 -5.83 6.51
C ILE A 14 -12.41 -5.50 5.46
N THR A 15 -12.05 -5.47 4.19
CA THR A 15 -12.95 -5.13 3.10
C THR A 15 -13.98 -6.25 2.87
N GLY A 16 -13.54 -7.52 2.82
CA GLY A 16 -14.43 -8.65 2.52
C GLY A 16 -15.47 -8.95 3.61
N TYR A 17 -15.13 -8.70 4.88
CA TYR A 17 -16.01 -9.01 6.02
C TYR A 17 -16.60 -7.78 6.72
N LEU A 18 -16.39 -6.57 6.18
CA LEU A 18 -16.90 -5.33 6.78
C LEU A 18 -18.42 -5.39 7.06
N THR A 19 -19.20 -5.82 6.06
CA THR A 19 -20.67 -5.95 6.16
C THR A 19 -21.08 -6.96 7.23
N TYR A 20 -20.31 -8.04 7.40
CA TYR A 20 -20.56 -9.04 8.44
C TYR A 20 -20.36 -8.45 9.84
N TYR A 21 -19.30 -7.68 10.05
CA TYR A 21 -19.06 -6.98 11.31
C TYR A 21 -20.11 -5.89 11.60
N PHE A 22 -20.59 -5.16 10.59
CA PHE A 22 -21.72 -4.24 10.73
C PHE A 22 -23.00 -4.97 11.18
N LYS A 23 -23.25 -6.17 10.64
CA LYS A 23 -24.40 -7.00 11.04
C LYS A 23 -24.24 -7.51 12.47
N LEU A 24 -23.04 -7.93 12.85
CA LEU A 24 -22.73 -8.38 14.23
C LEU A 24 -22.88 -7.26 15.26
N ALA A 25 -22.59 -6.01 14.88
CA ALA A 25 -22.82 -4.83 15.71
C ALA A 25 -24.32 -4.49 15.90
N GLY A 26 -25.24 -5.22 15.27
CA GLY A 26 -26.69 -5.09 15.45
C GLY A 26 -27.29 -3.89 14.71
N VAL A 27 -26.67 -3.44 13.62
CA VAL A 27 -27.20 -2.30 12.86
C VAL A 27 -28.28 -2.75 11.86
N ASN A 28 -29.42 -2.07 11.87
CA ASN A 28 -30.59 -2.37 11.03
C ASN A 28 -30.27 -2.40 9.52
N ASN A 29 -29.39 -1.52 9.03
CA ASN A 29 -28.99 -1.46 7.62
C ASN A 29 -27.47 -1.63 7.44
N ALA A 30 -26.97 -2.83 7.74
CA ALA A 30 -25.55 -3.16 7.63
C ALA A 30 -25.00 -3.00 6.20
N LEU A 31 -25.81 -3.30 5.18
CA LEU A 31 -25.39 -3.16 3.78
C LEU A 31 -25.22 -1.69 3.39
N GLY A 32 -26.18 -0.82 3.74
CA GLY A 32 -26.10 0.62 3.48
C GLY A 32 -24.90 1.27 4.18
N LEU A 33 -24.60 0.86 5.41
CA LEU A 33 -23.40 1.34 6.11
C LEU A 33 -22.10 0.86 5.46
N ALA A 34 -22.04 -0.40 5.02
CA ALA A 34 -20.89 -0.90 4.28
C ALA A 34 -20.70 -0.12 2.98
N GLN A 35 -21.77 0.17 2.23
CA GLN A 35 -21.72 1.02 1.03
C GLN A 35 -21.17 2.41 1.33
N MET A 36 -21.58 3.05 2.42
CA MET A 36 -21.01 4.33 2.85
C MET A 36 -19.52 4.20 3.20
N ALA A 37 -19.11 3.13 3.87
CA ALA A 37 -17.69 2.86 4.15
C ALA A 37 -16.87 2.64 2.87
N TYR A 38 -17.45 2.03 1.83
CA TYR A 38 -16.84 1.94 0.50
C TYR A 38 -16.73 3.31 -0.19
N ALA A 39 -17.73 4.18 -0.04
CA ALA A 39 -17.66 5.54 -0.55
C ALA A 39 -16.55 6.37 0.13
N VAL A 40 -16.36 6.22 1.45
CA VAL A 40 -15.23 6.83 2.17
C VAL A 40 -13.89 6.29 1.65
N GLN A 41 -13.79 4.99 1.41
CA GLN A 41 -12.61 4.37 0.80
C GLN A 41 -12.31 4.92 -0.60
N LEU A 42 -13.35 5.16 -1.41
CA LEU A 42 -13.21 5.81 -2.73
C LEU A 42 -12.65 7.24 -2.58
N PHE A 43 -13.16 8.01 -1.62
CA PHE A 43 -12.63 9.34 -1.33
C PHE A 43 -11.15 9.29 -0.90
N GLY A 44 -10.78 8.31 -0.05
CA GLY A 44 -9.38 8.07 0.31
C GLY A 44 -8.49 7.79 -0.90
N ASN A 45 -9.00 7.04 -1.87
CA ASN A 45 -8.29 6.79 -3.12
C ASN A 45 -8.06 8.08 -3.93
N ILE A 46 -9.06 8.97 -4.02
CA ILE A 46 -8.93 10.27 -4.70
C ILE A 46 -7.90 11.16 -3.99
N CYS A 47 -7.89 11.16 -2.66
CA CYS A 47 -6.89 11.89 -1.87
C CYS A 47 -5.45 11.37 -2.10
N SER A 48 -5.29 10.12 -2.53
CA SER A 48 -3.95 9.55 -2.77
C SER A 48 -3.21 10.23 -3.92
N TRP A 49 -3.91 10.72 -4.96
CA TRP A 49 -3.29 11.28 -6.16
C TRP A 49 -2.36 12.46 -5.87
N PRO A 50 -2.84 13.57 -5.26
CA PRO A 50 -1.95 14.69 -4.92
C PRO A 50 -0.92 14.31 -3.85
N LEU A 51 -1.20 13.28 -3.05
CA LEU A 51 -0.34 12.86 -1.95
C LEU A 51 0.89 12.09 -2.45
N VAL A 52 0.71 11.23 -3.45
CA VAL A 52 1.78 10.45 -4.12
C VAL A 52 2.84 11.38 -4.69
N ASP A 53 2.41 12.45 -5.37
CA ASP A 53 3.32 13.38 -6.02
C ASP A 53 4.01 14.32 -5.04
N ARG A 54 3.35 14.69 -3.93
CA ARG A 54 3.96 15.56 -2.90
C ARG A 54 4.91 14.81 -1.98
N LEU A 55 4.48 13.70 -1.36
CA LEU A 55 5.27 13.00 -0.35
C LEU A 55 6.26 12.00 -0.95
N GLY A 56 5.99 11.47 -2.14
CA GLY A 56 6.79 10.39 -2.74
C GLY A 56 6.27 9.00 -2.35
N ARG A 57 6.81 7.97 -3.00
CA ARG A 57 6.23 6.61 -2.95
C ARG A 57 6.67 5.86 -1.69
N ARG A 58 7.92 6.03 -1.27
CA ARG A 58 8.50 5.32 -0.12
C ARG A 58 7.85 5.70 1.21
N PRO A 59 7.73 7.00 1.60
CA PRO A 59 7.13 7.35 2.88
C PRO A 59 5.64 7.01 2.94
N LEU A 60 4.93 7.02 1.81
CA LEU A 60 3.52 6.62 1.77
C LEU A 60 3.33 5.12 1.99
N ILE A 61 4.09 4.28 1.30
CA ILE A 61 3.97 2.83 1.49
C ILE A 61 4.45 2.43 2.88
N VAL A 62 5.63 2.87 3.29
CA VAL A 62 6.22 2.46 4.58
C VAL A 62 5.48 3.09 5.76
N GLY A 63 5.17 4.38 5.70
CA GLY A 63 4.39 5.08 6.72
C GLY A 63 2.96 4.54 6.80
N GLY A 64 2.30 4.36 5.64
CA GLY A 64 1.00 3.73 5.56
C GLY A 64 0.98 2.33 6.17
N MET A 65 1.97 1.50 5.83
CA MET A 65 2.09 0.14 6.39
C MET A 65 2.18 0.14 7.92
N ASN A 66 2.99 1.04 8.49
CA ASN A 66 3.15 1.15 9.95
C ASN A 66 1.86 1.61 10.62
N ILE A 67 1.19 2.63 10.06
CA ILE A 67 -0.08 3.15 10.59
C ILE A 67 -1.16 2.07 10.54
N MET A 68 -1.24 1.34 9.43
CA MET A 68 -2.19 0.25 9.25
C MET A 68 -1.93 -0.93 10.18
N THR A 69 -0.66 -1.28 10.38
CA THR A 69 -0.25 -2.33 11.33
C THR A 69 -0.61 -1.95 12.75
N ALA A 70 -0.38 -0.69 13.15
CA ALA A 70 -0.82 -0.17 14.45
C ALA A 70 -2.35 -0.18 14.58
N ALA A 71 -3.07 0.19 13.53
CA ALA A 71 -4.53 0.15 13.52
C ALA A 71 -5.08 -1.29 13.64
N LEU A 72 -4.45 -2.29 13.01
CA LEU A 72 -4.81 -3.71 13.20
C LEU A 72 -4.63 -4.15 14.66
N LEU A 73 -3.58 -3.68 15.33
CA LEU A 73 -3.34 -3.95 16.74
C LEU A 73 -4.45 -3.36 17.62
N ILE A 74 -4.85 -2.11 17.34
CA ILE A 74 -5.95 -1.43 18.06
C ILE A 74 -7.27 -2.17 17.84
N ILE A 75 -7.61 -2.51 16.59
CA ILE A 75 -8.83 -3.25 16.24
C ILE A 75 -8.85 -4.62 16.93
N GLY A 76 -7.73 -5.33 16.93
CA GLY A 76 -7.58 -6.61 17.63
C GLY A 76 -7.76 -6.45 19.14
N GLY A 77 -7.15 -5.42 19.74
CA GLY A 77 -7.24 -5.11 21.17
C GLY A 77 -8.66 -4.82 21.62
N ILE A 78 -9.38 -3.92 20.92
CA ILE A 78 -10.79 -3.60 21.21
C ILE A 78 -11.66 -4.85 21.09
N SER A 79 -11.38 -5.71 20.10
CA SER A 79 -12.12 -6.94 19.87
C SER A 79 -11.86 -8.05 20.90
N THR A 80 -10.90 -7.88 21.82
CA THR A 80 -10.70 -8.81 22.95
C THR A 80 -11.70 -8.59 24.09
N MET A 81 -12.31 -7.40 24.16
CA MET A 81 -13.35 -7.07 25.14
C MET A 81 -14.68 -7.71 24.70
N LYS A 82 -14.94 -8.92 25.20
CA LYS A 82 -16.18 -9.65 24.90
C LYS A 82 -17.39 -8.93 25.51
N ASP A 83 -18.54 -9.10 24.84
CA ASP A 83 -19.88 -8.74 25.31
C ASP A 83 -20.23 -7.24 25.45
N ASN A 84 -19.40 -6.35 24.90
CA ASN A 84 -19.75 -4.93 24.82
C ASN A 84 -20.17 -4.50 23.40
N LYS A 85 -21.45 -4.11 23.25
CA LYS A 85 -21.99 -3.57 21.98
C LYS A 85 -21.25 -2.31 21.53
N ASP A 86 -20.72 -1.51 22.46
CA ASP A 86 -19.97 -0.31 22.13
C ASP A 86 -18.56 -0.63 21.61
N ALA A 87 -17.95 -1.71 22.09
CA ALA A 87 -16.67 -2.19 21.55
C ALA A 87 -16.81 -2.67 20.09
N LEU A 88 -17.91 -3.36 19.75
CA LEU A 88 -18.19 -3.77 18.37
C LEU A 88 -18.40 -2.58 17.44
N LYS A 89 -19.14 -1.55 17.89
CA LYS A 89 -19.29 -0.29 17.13
C LYS A 89 -17.95 0.39 16.91
N ALA A 90 -17.12 0.50 17.96
CA ALA A 90 -15.78 1.08 17.86
C ALA A 90 -14.90 0.31 16.87
N THR A 91 -14.87 -1.04 16.95
CA THR A 91 -14.16 -1.90 16.01
C THR A 91 -14.52 -1.59 14.56
N VAL A 92 -15.81 -1.49 14.26
CA VAL A 92 -16.31 -1.22 12.90
C VAL A 92 -15.95 0.19 12.40
N SER A 93 -15.97 1.19 13.29
CA SER A 93 -15.49 2.54 12.97
C SER A 93 -13.99 2.53 12.65
N PHE A 94 -13.17 1.85 13.45
CA PHE A 94 -11.73 1.73 13.19
C PHE A 94 -11.43 0.93 11.92
N MET A 95 -12.22 -0.10 11.59
CA MET A 95 -12.11 -0.82 10.31
C MET A 95 -12.40 0.09 9.11
N THR A 96 -13.35 1.01 9.23
CA THR A 96 -13.66 1.99 8.17
C THR A 96 -12.53 3.00 7.99
N ILE A 97 -11.98 3.53 9.10
CA ILE A 97 -10.81 4.42 9.08
C ILE A 97 -9.59 3.72 8.49
N TRP A 98 -9.38 2.45 8.86
CA TRP A 98 -8.33 1.62 8.29
C TRP A 98 -8.49 1.48 6.77
N GLY A 99 -9.71 1.25 6.28
CA GLY A 99 -9.99 1.16 4.85
C GLY A 99 -9.67 2.46 4.11
N PHE A 100 -10.02 3.60 4.70
CA PHE A 100 -9.66 4.91 4.15
C PHE A 100 -8.13 5.09 4.04
N LEU A 101 -7.41 4.78 5.12
CA LEU A 101 -5.95 4.90 5.16
C LEU A 101 -5.27 3.94 4.19
N TYR A 102 -5.81 2.73 4.01
CA TYR A 102 -5.34 1.77 3.02
C TYR A 102 -5.41 2.38 1.61
N GLN A 103 -6.58 2.89 1.21
CA GLN A 103 -6.78 3.45 -0.12
C GLN A 103 -5.96 4.72 -0.35
N ALA A 104 -5.81 5.56 0.68
CA ALA A 104 -4.99 6.77 0.61
C ALA A 104 -3.49 6.51 0.50
N THR A 105 -3.02 5.32 0.92
CA THR A 105 -1.60 4.97 0.95
C THR A 105 -1.30 3.81 0.00
N ILE A 106 -1.20 2.60 0.54
CA ILE A 106 -0.74 1.41 -0.16
C ILE A 106 -1.66 1.02 -1.33
N GLY A 107 -2.98 1.22 -1.19
CA GLY A 107 -3.98 0.80 -2.15
C GLY A 107 -3.74 1.37 -3.55
N ALA A 108 -3.47 2.68 -3.66
CA ALA A 108 -3.16 3.32 -4.93
C ALA A 108 -1.66 3.25 -5.28
N VAL A 109 -0.79 3.58 -4.31
CA VAL A 109 0.64 3.78 -4.56
C VAL A 109 1.34 2.48 -4.98
N ALA A 110 0.89 1.31 -4.50
CA ALA A 110 1.52 0.04 -4.85
C ALA A 110 1.47 -0.26 -6.35
N TYR A 111 0.38 0.11 -7.03
CA TYR A 111 0.24 -0.10 -8.46
C TYR A 111 1.15 0.81 -9.27
N ALA A 112 1.29 2.08 -8.84
CA ALA A 112 2.25 3.01 -9.44
C ALA A 112 3.68 2.48 -9.31
N VAL A 113 4.09 2.02 -8.12
CA VAL A 113 5.41 1.42 -7.88
C VAL A 113 5.61 0.17 -8.74
N GLY A 114 4.58 -0.65 -8.95
CA GLY A 114 4.63 -1.82 -9.83
C GLY A 114 4.98 -1.48 -11.28
N GLY A 115 4.52 -0.32 -11.77
CA GLY A 115 4.85 0.20 -13.10
C GLY A 115 6.22 0.87 -13.19
N GLU A 116 6.60 1.63 -12.16
CA GLU A 116 7.83 2.43 -12.11
C GLU A 116 9.09 1.57 -11.87
N THR A 117 8.99 0.45 -11.13
CA THR A 117 10.17 -0.35 -10.75
C THR A 117 10.70 -1.21 -11.91
N ALA A 118 9.82 -1.61 -12.84
CA ALA A 118 10.18 -2.55 -13.88
C ALA A 118 10.72 -1.85 -15.13
N SER A 119 11.84 -2.36 -15.67
CA SER A 119 12.38 -1.94 -16.96
C SER A 119 11.30 -2.08 -18.06
N PRO A 120 11.18 -1.12 -18.99
CA PRO A 120 10.12 -1.09 -20.01
C PRO A 120 9.95 -2.41 -20.77
N SER A 121 11.06 -3.06 -21.15
CA SER A 121 11.06 -4.31 -21.93
C SER A 121 10.55 -5.53 -21.14
N HIS A 122 10.60 -5.49 -19.81
CA HIS A 122 10.23 -6.61 -18.93
C HIS A 122 9.05 -6.28 -18.01
N ARG A 123 8.42 -5.11 -18.19
CA ARG A 123 7.34 -4.61 -17.35
C ARG A 123 6.18 -5.57 -17.28
N GLN A 124 5.70 -6.04 -18.43
CA GLN A 124 4.54 -6.95 -18.47
C GLN A 124 4.81 -8.26 -17.71
N LYS A 125 5.98 -8.89 -17.93
CA LYS A 125 6.34 -10.15 -17.24
C LYS A 125 6.43 -9.96 -15.73
N THR A 126 7.08 -8.88 -15.28
CA THR A 126 7.22 -8.54 -13.86
C THR A 126 5.86 -8.27 -13.22
N TYR A 127 4.99 -7.55 -13.93
CA TYR A 127 3.65 -7.22 -13.49
C TYR A 127 2.78 -8.48 -13.36
N SER A 128 2.84 -9.39 -14.33
CA SER A 128 2.13 -10.67 -14.28
C SER A 128 2.57 -11.53 -13.09
N ILE A 129 3.87 -11.61 -12.78
CA ILE A 129 4.38 -12.33 -11.60
C ILE A 129 3.90 -11.68 -10.29
N ASN A 130 3.89 -10.35 -10.22
CA ASN A 130 3.38 -9.61 -9.06
C ASN A 130 1.89 -9.90 -8.82
N ILE A 131 1.06 -9.87 -9.87
CA ILE A 131 -0.37 -10.20 -9.74
C ILE A 131 -0.56 -11.66 -9.39
N MET A 132 0.11 -12.59 -10.06
CA MET A 132 -0.01 -14.02 -9.80
C MET A 132 0.30 -14.35 -8.33
N SER A 133 1.40 -13.81 -7.79
CA SER A 133 1.78 -14.02 -6.39
C SER A 133 0.80 -13.39 -5.41
N ALA A 134 0.31 -12.18 -5.68
CA ALA A 134 -0.69 -11.53 -4.84
C ALA A 134 -2.02 -12.29 -4.85
N THR A 135 -2.48 -12.74 -6.01
CA THR A 135 -3.70 -13.54 -6.16
C THR A 135 -3.57 -14.89 -5.46
N ALA A 136 -2.42 -15.56 -5.55
CA ALA A 136 -2.19 -16.81 -4.84
C ALA A 136 -2.34 -16.64 -3.31
N VAL A 137 -1.74 -15.58 -2.74
CA VAL A 137 -1.91 -15.26 -1.31
C VAL A 137 -3.35 -14.88 -1.00
N SER A 138 -4.01 -14.10 -1.87
CA SER A 138 -5.43 -13.75 -1.71
C SER A 138 -6.33 -14.99 -1.66
N CYS A 139 -6.12 -15.97 -2.55
CA CYS A 139 -6.85 -17.24 -2.54
C CYS A 139 -6.64 -18.01 -1.23
N LEU A 140 -5.41 -18.06 -0.70
CA LEU A 140 -5.13 -18.70 0.59
C LEU A 140 -5.87 -17.99 1.74
N VAL A 141 -5.87 -16.66 1.75
CA VAL A 141 -6.58 -15.87 2.77
C VAL A 141 -8.09 -16.08 2.66
N LEU A 142 -8.66 -15.98 1.46
CA LEU A 142 -10.11 -16.17 1.24
C LEU A 142 -10.57 -17.58 1.59
N GLN A 143 -9.75 -18.61 1.37
CA GLN A 143 -10.09 -19.99 1.73
C GLN A 143 -10.01 -20.24 3.24
N THR A 144 -9.06 -19.62 3.93
CA THR A 144 -8.86 -19.79 5.39
C THR A 144 -9.80 -18.93 6.22
N MET A 145 -10.23 -17.79 5.68
CA MET A 145 -11.10 -16.82 6.34
C MET A 145 -12.42 -17.39 6.90
N PRO A 146 -13.23 -18.15 6.12
CA PRO A 146 -14.45 -18.76 6.64
C PRO A 146 -14.21 -19.66 7.85
N TYR A 147 -13.07 -20.38 7.89
CA TYR A 147 -12.73 -21.26 9.02
C TYR A 147 -12.38 -20.47 10.28
N MET A 148 -11.79 -19.29 10.14
CA MET A 148 -11.43 -18.42 11.25
C MET A 148 -12.63 -17.69 11.86
N ILE A 149 -13.61 -17.35 11.02
CA ILE A 149 -14.82 -16.59 11.42
C ILE A 149 -15.92 -17.51 11.94
N ASN A 150 -16.01 -18.76 11.45
CA ASN A 150 -17.10 -19.65 11.80
C ASN A 150 -17.14 -19.94 13.33
N PRO A 151 -18.30 -19.71 14.00
CA PRO A 151 -18.49 -19.99 15.42
C PRO A 151 -18.20 -21.44 15.83
N ASP A 152 -18.39 -22.40 14.93
CA ASP A 152 -18.23 -23.83 15.21
C ASP A 152 -16.79 -24.33 15.10
N LYS A 153 -15.86 -23.46 14.67
CA LYS A 153 -14.44 -23.79 14.49
C LYS A 153 -13.56 -22.95 15.38
N ALA A 154 -12.81 -22.00 14.81
CA ALA A 154 -11.85 -21.23 15.56
C ALA A 154 -12.49 -20.08 16.37
N ASN A 155 -13.71 -19.65 16.01
CA ASN A 155 -14.47 -18.56 16.63
C ASN A 155 -13.57 -17.39 17.08
N LEU A 156 -12.66 -16.97 16.20
CA LEU A 156 -11.68 -15.96 16.55
C LEU A 156 -12.34 -14.58 16.69
N GLY A 157 -13.56 -14.39 16.16
CA GLY A 157 -14.24 -13.10 16.18
C GLY A 157 -13.31 -11.99 15.67
N GLY A 158 -13.23 -10.88 16.40
CA GLY A 158 -12.29 -9.80 16.04
C GLY A 158 -10.82 -10.05 16.41
N LYS A 159 -10.46 -11.20 17.01
CA LYS A 159 -9.04 -11.60 17.20
C LYS A 159 -8.35 -11.94 15.87
N ILE A 160 -9.11 -12.07 14.78
CA ILE A 160 -8.57 -12.28 13.43
C ILE A 160 -7.61 -11.14 13.06
N SER A 161 -7.83 -9.92 13.55
CA SER A 161 -6.92 -8.79 13.33
C SER A 161 -5.49 -9.06 13.83
N PHE A 162 -5.30 -9.87 14.88
CA PHE A 162 -3.96 -10.30 15.33
C PHE A 162 -3.27 -11.27 14.36
N VAL A 163 -4.05 -12.10 13.66
CA VAL A 163 -3.54 -13.03 12.64
C VAL A 163 -2.98 -12.26 11.44
N PHE A 164 -3.53 -11.09 11.12
CA PHE A 164 -3.00 -10.20 10.07
C PHE A 164 -1.93 -9.25 10.60
N PHE A 165 -1.99 -8.88 11.87
CA PHE A 165 -0.93 -8.12 12.52
C PHE A 165 0.42 -8.86 12.48
N ALA A 166 0.46 -10.13 12.88
CA ALA A 166 1.70 -10.91 12.94
C ALA A 166 2.51 -10.93 11.61
N PRO A 167 1.93 -11.21 10.43
CA PRO A 167 2.65 -11.15 9.15
C PRO A 167 2.84 -9.73 8.61
N SER A 168 2.04 -8.75 9.05
CA SER A 168 2.23 -7.35 8.63
C SER A 168 3.52 -6.72 9.18
N VAL A 169 3.97 -7.10 10.39
CA VAL A 169 5.21 -6.60 11.01
C VAL A 169 6.48 -6.94 10.20
N PRO A 170 6.77 -8.20 9.84
CA PRO A 170 7.95 -8.52 9.02
C PRO A 170 7.87 -7.88 7.62
N MET A 171 6.66 -7.71 7.08
CA MET A 171 6.45 -7.00 5.82
C MET A 171 6.75 -5.49 5.95
N CYS A 172 6.41 -4.83 7.07
CA CYS A 172 6.82 -3.46 7.36
C CYS A 172 8.34 -3.33 7.34
N ILE A 173 9.03 -4.25 8.03
CA ILE A 173 10.49 -4.28 8.11
C ILE A 173 11.07 -4.45 6.70
N TYR A 174 10.60 -5.44 5.94
CA TYR A 174 11.07 -5.67 4.58
C TYR A 174 10.87 -4.44 3.67
N LEU A 175 9.68 -3.82 3.69
CA LEU A 175 9.40 -2.62 2.91
C LEU A 175 10.30 -1.44 3.32
N TYR A 176 10.63 -1.30 4.60
CA TYR A 176 11.53 -0.25 5.07
C TYR A 176 12.94 -0.38 4.48
N PHE A 177 13.45 -1.61 4.36
CA PHE A 177 14.81 -1.89 3.86
C PHE A 177 14.90 -1.97 2.33
N CYS A 178 13.88 -2.52 1.66
CA CYS A 178 13.94 -2.90 0.25
C CYS A 178 13.21 -1.95 -0.70
N LEU A 179 12.36 -1.04 -0.20
CA LEU A 179 11.61 -0.14 -1.08
C LEU A 179 12.44 1.11 -1.44
N PRO A 180 12.83 1.30 -2.72
CA PRO A 180 13.51 2.50 -3.17
C PRO A 180 12.53 3.68 -3.30
N GLU A 181 13.07 4.91 -3.27
CA GLU A 181 12.31 6.10 -3.65
C GLU A 181 12.48 6.35 -5.15
N MET A 182 11.37 6.46 -5.88
CA MET A 182 11.36 6.64 -7.34
C MET A 182 10.74 7.96 -7.78
N LYS A 183 10.36 8.83 -6.83
CA LYS A 183 9.82 10.15 -7.13
C LYS A 183 10.79 10.98 -7.98
N GLY A 184 10.30 11.47 -9.12
CA GLY A 184 10.99 12.44 -9.97
C GLY A 184 12.20 11.88 -10.71
N ARG A 185 12.22 10.59 -11.00
CA ARG A 185 13.30 9.91 -11.74
C ARG A 185 12.81 9.36 -13.06
N ASN A 186 13.67 9.41 -14.07
CA ASN A 186 13.42 8.80 -15.36
C ASN A 186 13.71 7.28 -15.31
N TYR A 187 13.10 6.50 -16.20
CA TYR A 187 13.29 5.05 -16.28
C TYR A 187 14.75 4.66 -16.48
N ALA A 188 15.49 5.43 -17.29
CA ALA A 188 16.91 5.20 -17.52
C ALA A 188 17.76 5.40 -16.25
N GLU A 189 17.45 6.42 -15.43
CA GLU A 189 18.13 6.66 -14.15
C GLU A 189 17.87 5.53 -13.16
N ILE A 190 16.62 5.06 -13.10
CA ILE A 190 16.23 3.93 -12.23
C ILE A 190 16.99 2.66 -12.64
N GLU A 191 17.12 2.40 -13.93
CA GLU A 191 17.86 1.25 -14.45
C GLU A 191 19.36 1.33 -14.12
N GLU A 192 19.99 2.49 -14.28
CA GLU A 192 21.39 2.71 -13.88
C GLU A 192 21.60 2.41 -12.38
N MET A 193 20.70 2.91 -11.52
CA MET A 193 20.79 2.67 -10.08
C MET A 193 20.62 1.19 -9.70
N PHE A 194 19.76 0.46 -10.42
CA PHE A 194 19.63 -0.99 -10.25
C PHE A 194 20.87 -1.75 -10.73
N GLN A 195 21.47 -1.36 -11.86
CA GLN A 195 22.72 -1.95 -12.37
C GLN A 195 23.89 -1.73 -11.42
N ASN A 196 24.00 -0.53 -10.84
CA ASN A 196 25.01 -0.16 -9.85
C ASN A 196 24.72 -0.70 -8.44
N LYS A 197 23.65 -1.50 -8.28
CA LYS A 197 23.25 -2.13 -7.01
C LYS A 197 23.16 -1.14 -5.85
N VAL A 198 22.68 0.07 -6.14
CA VAL A 198 22.55 1.12 -5.12
C VAL A 198 21.56 0.65 -4.06
N PRO A 199 21.90 0.73 -2.75
CA PRO A 199 20.96 0.36 -1.70
C PRO A 199 19.67 1.17 -1.81
N ALA A 200 18.51 0.52 -1.65
CA ALA A 200 17.18 1.13 -1.76
C ALA A 200 17.03 2.48 -1.02
N ARG A 201 17.76 2.68 0.09
CA ARG A 201 17.73 3.90 0.90
C ARG A 201 18.51 5.08 0.32
N LYS A 202 19.48 4.81 -0.57
CA LYS A 202 20.36 5.84 -1.16
C LYS A 202 19.86 6.36 -2.51
N PHE A 203 18.78 5.80 -3.06
CA PHE A 203 18.16 6.26 -4.32
C PHE A 203 17.85 7.76 -4.32
N LYS A 204 17.47 8.34 -3.17
CA LYS A 204 17.18 9.77 -3.07
C LYS A 204 18.43 10.65 -3.29
N THR A 205 19.60 10.19 -2.85
CA THR A 205 20.85 10.98 -2.86
C THR A 205 21.77 10.60 -4.02
N TYR A 206 21.47 9.52 -4.74
CA TYR A 206 22.27 9.08 -5.86
C TYR A 206 22.10 10.03 -7.06
N VAL A 207 23.21 10.43 -7.67
CA VAL A 207 23.22 11.25 -8.88
C VAL A 207 23.63 10.32 -10.02
N CYS A 208 22.74 10.14 -11.00
CA CYS A 208 22.99 9.32 -12.18
C CYS A 208 23.95 10.02 -13.13
N HIS A 209 24.81 9.24 -13.80
CA HIS A 209 25.77 9.77 -14.76
C HIS A 209 25.09 10.48 -15.93
N GLY A 210 23.97 9.94 -16.44
CA GLY A 210 23.19 10.61 -17.49
C GLY A 210 22.59 11.95 -17.07
N ALA A 211 22.29 12.13 -15.77
CA ALA A 211 21.84 13.42 -15.25
C ALA A 211 23.01 14.42 -15.11
N GLN A 212 24.22 13.93 -14.83
CA GLN A 212 25.44 14.76 -14.79
C GLN A 212 25.80 15.26 -16.19
N GLU A 213 25.80 14.38 -17.19
CA GLU A 213 26.06 14.76 -18.59
C GLU A 213 25.04 15.79 -19.09
N LEU A 214 23.74 15.61 -18.81
CA LEU A 214 22.73 16.61 -19.17
C LEU A 214 22.97 17.97 -18.49
N THR A 215 23.37 17.94 -17.21
CA THR A 215 23.65 19.16 -16.44
C THR A 215 24.89 19.88 -16.99
N GLU A 216 25.93 19.14 -17.37
CA GLU A 216 27.13 19.70 -18.01
C GLU A 216 26.81 20.31 -19.37
N VAL A 217 26.02 19.63 -20.20
CA VAL A 217 25.58 20.14 -21.52
C VAL A 217 24.72 21.40 -21.37
N VAL A 218 23.80 21.45 -20.41
CA VAL A 218 22.99 22.65 -20.14
C VAL A 218 23.89 23.80 -19.66
N ARG A 219 24.84 23.53 -18.76
CA ARG A 219 25.78 24.56 -18.27
C ARG A 219 26.65 25.10 -19.41
N GLU A 220 27.09 24.24 -20.33
CA GLU A 220 27.82 24.68 -21.54
C GLU A 220 26.94 25.49 -22.50
N ALA A 221 25.67 25.15 -22.66
CA ALA A 221 24.74 25.88 -23.50
C ALA A 221 24.41 27.27 -22.93
N GLU A 222 24.20 27.37 -21.61
CA GLU A 222 24.05 28.65 -20.90
C GLU A 222 25.30 29.53 -21.03
N GLN A 223 26.50 28.94 -20.89
CA GLN A 223 27.77 29.66 -21.11
C GLN A 223 27.94 30.15 -22.55
N LYS A 224 27.35 29.45 -23.52
CA LYS A 224 27.35 29.82 -24.94
C LYS A 224 26.19 30.75 -25.33
N GLY A 225 25.34 31.15 -24.38
CA GLY A 225 24.21 32.06 -24.61
C GLY A 225 23.08 31.45 -25.46
N VAL A 226 22.98 30.12 -25.52
CA VAL A 226 21.94 29.40 -26.26
C VAL A 226 20.80 29.08 -25.30
N GLU A 227 19.59 29.61 -25.56
CA GLU A 227 18.39 29.19 -24.83
C GLU A 227 18.08 27.72 -25.11
N VAL A 228 18.17 26.89 -24.07
CA VAL A 228 17.80 25.47 -24.15
C VAL A 228 16.30 25.37 -23.88
N GLU A 229 15.49 25.19 -24.93
CA GLU A 229 14.09 24.80 -24.77
C GLU A 229 14.01 23.40 -24.16
N THR A 230 13.78 23.30 -22.85
CA THR A 230 13.37 22.05 -22.22
C THR A 230 11.96 21.70 -22.69
N ARG A 231 11.85 20.89 -23.74
CA ARG A 231 10.60 20.19 -24.05
C ARG A 231 10.33 19.19 -22.93
N GLU A 232 9.41 19.54 -22.04
CA GLU A 232 8.83 18.59 -21.09
C GLU A 232 8.24 17.42 -21.88
N ALA A 233 8.88 16.24 -21.77
CA ALA A 233 8.36 15.02 -22.36
C ALA A 233 7.16 14.57 -21.52
N ALA A 234 5.98 14.65 -22.13
CA ALA A 234 4.69 14.18 -21.62
C ALA A 234 4.64 12.64 -21.46
#